data_AF-A0A8E2WFQ1-F1
#
_entry.id   AF-A0A8E2WFQ1-F1
#
_cell.length_a   1.000
_cell.length_b   1.000
_cell.length_c   1.000
_cell.angle_alpha   90.00
_cell.angle_beta   90.00
_cell.angle_gamma   90.00
#
_symmetry.space_group_name_H-M   'P 1'
#
loop_
_entity.id
_entity.type
_entity.pdbx_description
1 polymer ?
#
loop_
_entity_poly.entity_id
_entity_poly.type
_entity_poly.pdbx_seq_one_letter_code
_entity_poly.pdbx_strand_id
1 'polypeptide(L)'
;MSVEIHAADVAKFANGRKVVTVTRPGTRKVPSKVGDPVDQRFNVGDVMLVDAAGKAIVGPLNFAGATDIARAVIEGDPHAVTDSHSLRALATAVIGFAAQVVAPEPISTTEKTV
;
A
#
# COMPACT_ATOMS: atom_id res chain seq x y z
N MET A 1 -2.98 -9.49 19.80
CA MET A 1 -4.05 -10.05 18.95
C MET A 1 -3.70 -9.74 17.50
N SER A 2 -3.62 -10.74 16.63
CA SER A 2 -3.40 -10.56 15.20
C SER A 2 -4.73 -10.26 14.52
N VAL A 3 -4.82 -9.17 13.77
CA VAL A 3 -6.00 -8.86 12.94
C VAL A 3 -5.77 -9.47 11.56
N GLU A 4 -6.70 -10.31 11.12
CA GLU A 4 -6.71 -10.84 9.77
C GLU A 4 -7.23 -9.75 8.81
N ILE A 5 -6.48 -9.47 7.75
CA ILE A 5 -6.85 -8.49 6.74
C ILE A 5 -6.98 -9.22 5.40
N HIS A 6 -8.17 -9.17 4.82
CA HIS A 6 -8.40 -9.74 3.50
C HIS A 6 -7.88 -8.79 2.43
N ALA A 7 -7.00 -9.29 1.57
CA ALA A 7 -6.37 -8.51 0.52
C ALA A 7 -6.12 -9.37 -0.73
N ALA A 8 -5.99 -8.70 -1.88
CA ALA A 8 -5.63 -9.31 -3.16
C ALA A 8 -4.20 -8.91 -3.55
N ASP A 9 -3.47 -9.85 -4.15
CA ASP A 9 -2.10 -9.59 -4.64
C ASP A 9 -2.13 -8.55 -5.78
N VAL A 10 -1.31 -7.51 -5.64
CA VAL A 10 -1.13 -6.42 -6.62
C VAL A 10 0.15 -6.61 -7.41
N ALA A 11 1.25 -6.83 -6.69
CA ALA A 11 2.57 -7.06 -7.26
C ALA A 11 3.35 -8.04 -6.38
N LYS A 12 4.15 -8.91 -7.01
CA LYS A 12 5.01 -9.89 -6.34
C LYS A 12 6.46 -9.58 -6.69
N PHE A 13 7.34 -9.64 -5.70
CA PHE A 13 8.76 -9.33 -5.86
C PHE A 13 9.61 -10.59 -5.67
N ALA A 14 10.82 -10.58 -6.25
CA ALA A 14 11.74 -11.72 -6.23
C ALA A 14 12.13 -12.19 -4.82
N ASN A 15 12.10 -11.30 -3.82
CA ASN A 15 12.36 -11.63 -2.41
C ASN A 15 11.13 -12.20 -1.67
N GLY A 16 10.07 -12.56 -2.40
CA GLY A 16 8.83 -13.11 -1.86
C GLY A 16 7.87 -12.09 -1.23
N ARG A 17 8.27 -10.81 -1.15
CA ARG A 17 7.36 -9.74 -0.69
C ARG A 17 6.29 -9.47 -1.73
N LYS A 18 5.18 -8.92 -1.26
CA LYS A 18 4.07 -8.53 -2.13
C LYS A 18 3.46 -7.21 -1.71
N VAL A 19 3.08 -6.40 -2.70
CA VAL A 19 2.09 -5.35 -2.48
C VAL A 19 0.72 -5.99 -2.66
N VAL A 20 -0.19 -5.70 -1.74
CA VAL A 20 -1.56 -6.21 -1.75
C VAL A 20 -2.53 -5.05 -1.52
N THR A 21 -3.76 -5.20 -2.03
CA THR A 21 -4.85 -4.23 -1.84
C THR A 21 -5.93 -4.84 -0.98
N VAL A 22 -6.36 -4.12 0.05
CA VAL A 22 -7.43 -4.54 0.96
C VAL A 22 -8.74 -4.74 0.18
N THR A 23 -9.39 -5.89 0.40
CA THR A 23 -10.66 -6.25 -0.25
C THR A 23 -11.85 -6.19 0.70
N ARG A 24 -11.61 -6.09 2.02
CA ARG A 24 -12.65 -5.95 3.04
C ARG A 24 -12.26 -4.89 4.06
N PRO A 25 -13.15 -3.92 4.37
CA PRO A 25 -12.85 -2.90 5.37
C PRO A 25 -12.81 -3.52 6.77
N GLY A 26 -12.12 -2.84 7.69
CA GLY A 26 -12.01 -3.32 9.06
C GLY A 26 -11.31 -2.32 9.98
N THR A 27 -10.98 -2.76 11.18
CA THR A 27 -10.27 -1.96 12.18
C THR A 27 -9.16 -2.79 12.79
N ARG A 28 -8.02 -2.17 13.04
CA ARG A 28 -6.90 -2.78 13.76
C ARG A 28 -6.42 -1.88 14.88
N LYS A 29 -5.92 -2.49 15.95
CA LYS A 29 -5.21 -1.76 17.00
C LYS A 29 -3.77 -1.50 16.57
N VAL A 30 -3.36 -0.25 16.55
CA VAL A 30 -1.96 0.15 16.33
C VAL A 30 -1.34 0.69 17.62
N PRO A 31 -0.04 0.42 17.88
CA PRO A 31 0.65 1.02 19.01
C PRO A 31 0.62 2.55 18.89
N SER A 32 0.25 3.22 19.98
CA SER A 32 0.36 4.67 20.10
C SER A 32 1.65 5.04 20.82
N LYS A 33 2.27 6.16 20.43
CA LYS A 33 3.42 6.73 21.16
C LYS A 33 3.01 7.42 22.46
N VAL A 34 1.71 7.70 22.66
CA VAL A 34 1.19 8.57 23.73
C VAL A 34 0.20 7.85 24.67
N GLY A 35 0.06 6.52 24.57
CA GLY A 35 -0.83 5.77 25.45
C GLY A 35 -1.43 4.54 24.80
N ASP A 36 -2.71 4.29 25.07
CA ASP A 36 -3.40 3.07 24.66
C ASP A 36 -3.38 2.84 23.14
N PRO A 37 -3.40 1.57 22.69
CA PRO A 37 -3.48 1.23 21.28
C PRO A 37 -4.71 1.86 20.62
N VAL A 38 -4.47 2.61 19.55
CA VAL A 38 -5.51 3.35 18.83
C VAL A 38 -6.14 2.44 17.78
N ASP A 39 -7.46 2.57 17.62
CA ASP A 39 -8.18 1.93 16.52
C ASP A 39 -7.88 2.65 15.20
N GLN A 40 -7.13 2.00 14.34
CA GLN A 40 -6.92 2.41 12.97
C GLN A 40 -7.90 1.67 12.06
N ARG A 41 -8.82 2.42 11.45
CA ARG A 41 -9.69 1.92 10.40
C ARG A 41 -8.91 1.74 9.10
N PHE A 42 -9.28 0.74 8.33
CA PHE A 42 -8.79 0.52 6.98
C PHE A 42 -9.95 0.19 6.04
N ASN A 43 -9.84 0.61 4.80
CA ASN A 43 -10.89 0.54 3.80
C ASN A 43 -10.49 -0.35 2.62
N VAL A 44 -11.49 -0.75 1.83
CA VAL A 44 -11.25 -1.37 0.54
C VAL A 44 -10.44 -0.41 -0.34
N GLY A 45 -9.41 -0.92 -1.01
CA GLY A 45 -8.53 -0.09 -1.85
C GLY A 45 -7.28 0.41 -1.12
N ASP A 46 -7.21 0.32 0.21
CA ASP A 46 -5.97 0.59 0.94
C ASP A 46 -4.89 -0.42 0.54
N VAL A 47 -3.65 0.05 0.44
CA VAL A 47 -2.53 -0.76 -0.03
C VAL A 47 -1.62 -1.16 1.13
N MET A 48 -1.01 -2.33 1.03
CA MET A 48 -0.16 -2.91 2.07
C MET A 48 1.07 -3.56 1.46
N LEU A 49 2.15 -3.63 2.24
CA LEU A 49 3.32 -4.44 1.92
C LEU A 49 3.40 -5.60 2.90
N VAL A 50 3.40 -6.82 2.36
CA VAL A 50 3.55 -8.06 3.14
C VAL A 50 4.86 -8.76 2.81
N ASP A 51 5.44 -9.44 3.81
CA ASP A 51 6.59 -10.31 3.60
C ASP A 51 6.20 -11.67 3.02
N ALA A 52 7.21 -12.51 2.78
CA ALA A 52 7.01 -13.86 2.23
C ALA A 52 6.20 -14.79 3.15
N ALA A 53 6.13 -14.48 4.45
CA ALA A 53 5.34 -15.21 5.43
C ALA A 53 3.91 -14.64 5.58
N GLY A 54 3.53 -13.63 4.78
CA GLY A 54 2.24 -12.97 4.86
C GLY A 54 2.12 -11.96 6.00
N LYS A 55 3.22 -11.60 6.66
CA LYS A 55 3.21 -10.60 7.73
C LYS A 55 3.30 -9.19 7.14
N ALA A 56 2.46 -8.29 7.63
CA ALA A 56 2.48 -6.89 7.22
C ALA A 56 3.79 -6.21 7.65
N ILE A 57 4.54 -5.71 6.67
CA ILE A 57 5.68 -4.80 6.84
C ILE A 57 5.17 -3.35 6.88
N VAL A 58 4.26 -3.03 5.95
CA VAL A 58 3.51 -1.77 5.92
C VAL A 58 2.04 -2.13 6.09
N GLY A 59 1.39 -1.50 7.06
CA GLY A 59 -0.05 -1.68 7.28
C GLY A 59 -0.90 -1.09 6.17
N PRO A 60 -2.24 -1.20 6.26
CA PRO A 60 -3.13 -0.54 5.31
C PRO A 60 -2.83 0.95 5.26
N LEU A 61 -2.51 1.42 4.06
CA LEU A 61 -2.19 2.80 3.75
C LEU A 61 -3.16 3.29 2.67
N ASN A 62 -3.88 4.35 2.97
CA ASN A 62 -4.67 5.07 1.97
C ASN A 62 -3.78 6.09 1.23
N PHE A 63 -4.20 6.53 0.04
CA PHE A 63 -3.41 7.49 -0.74
C PHE A 63 -3.33 8.88 -0.12
N ALA A 64 -4.29 9.26 0.73
CA ALA A 64 -4.19 10.51 1.49
C ALA A 64 -2.98 10.49 2.44
N GLY A 65 -2.83 9.43 3.24
CA GLY A 65 -1.68 9.25 4.13
C GLY A 65 -0.38 9.08 3.36
N ALA A 66 -0.40 8.42 2.20
CA ALA A 66 0.77 8.37 1.32
C ALA A 66 1.17 9.76 0.79
N THR A 67 0.17 10.62 0.50
CA THR A 67 0.40 12.01 0.05
C THR A 67 1.01 12.85 1.17
N ASP A 68 0.59 12.65 2.41
CA ASP A 68 1.18 13.35 3.55
C ASP A 68 2.64 12.96 3.77
N ILE A 69 2.97 11.67 3.63
CA ILE A 69 4.36 11.19 3.64
C ILE A 69 5.15 11.81 2.48
N ALA A 70 4.60 11.78 1.27
CA ALA A 70 5.26 12.36 0.09
C ALA A 70 5.52 13.86 0.25
N ARG A 71 4.55 14.60 0.83
CA ARG A 71 4.70 16.02 1.13
C ARG A 71 5.83 16.26 2.13
N ALA A 72 5.86 15.54 3.24
CA ALA A 72 6.91 15.66 4.24
C ALA A 72 8.31 15.37 3.65
N VAL A 73 8.42 14.38 2.75
CA VAL A 73 9.66 14.10 2.02
C VAL A 73 10.06 15.26 1.10
N ILE A 74 9.12 15.85 0.34
CA ILE A 74 9.38 16.98 -0.55
C ILE A 74 9.77 18.24 0.23
N GLU A 75 9.13 18.48 1.37
CA GLU A 75 9.42 19.60 2.27
C GLU A 75 10.72 19.42 3.06
N GLY A 76 11.37 18.25 2.94
CA GLY A 76 12.66 17.97 3.55
C GLY A 76 12.61 17.65 5.04
N ASP A 77 11.49 17.12 5.54
CA ASP A 77 11.38 16.67 6.93
C ASP A 77 12.47 15.60 7.21
N PRO A 78 13.41 15.85 8.15
CA PRO A 78 14.53 14.94 8.40
C PRO A 78 14.10 13.54 8.83
N HIS A 79 12.96 13.41 9.51
CA HIS A 79 12.42 12.13 9.93
C HIS A 79 11.78 11.39 8.76
N ALA A 80 11.04 12.08 7.89
CA ALA A 80 10.42 11.45 6.72
C ALA A 80 11.44 10.93 5.70
N VAL A 81 12.56 11.65 5.52
CA VAL A 81 13.61 11.31 4.54
C VAL A 81 14.49 10.14 5.00
N THR A 82 14.72 10.01 6.31
CA THR A 82 15.60 8.97 6.87
C THR A 82 14.85 7.75 7.41
N ASP A 83 13.55 7.87 7.64
CA ASP A 83 12.74 6.78 8.14
C ASP A 83 12.49 5.72 7.05
N SER A 84 13.18 4.59 7.22
CA SER A 84 13.02 3.42 6.37
C SER A 84 11.58 2.88 6.31
N HIS A 85 10.72 3.15 7.31
CA HIS A 85 9.31 2.82 7.24
C HIS A 85 8.54 3.74 6.29
N SER A 86 8.72 5.05 6.41
CA SER A 86 8.18 6.07 5.49
C SER A 86 8.53 5.81 4.03
N LEU A 87 9.79 5.45 3.74
CA LEU A 87 10.21 5.10 2.38
C LEU A 87 9.53 3.84 1.84
N ARG A 88 9.35 2.81 2.69
CA ARG A 88 8.61 1.60 2.30
C ARG A 88 7.13 1.89 2.08
N ALA A 89 6.53 2.73 2.90
CA ALA A 89 5.14 3.16 2.75
C ALA A 89 4.93 3.90 1.42
N LEU A 90 5.84 4.82 1.07
CA LEU A 90 5.79 5.54 -0.20
C LEU A 90 5.96 4.59 -1.39
N ALA A 91 6.94 3.68 -1.36
CA ALA A 91 7.13 2.68 -2.42
C ALA A 91 5.90 1.77 -2.58
N THR A 92 5.25 1.39 -1.47
CA THR A 92 4.00 0.61 -1.47
C THR A 92 2.89 1.38 -2.15
N ALA A 93 2.74 2.66 -1.83
CA ALA A 93 1.74 3.53 -2.45
C ALA A 93 1.97 3.70 -3.96
N VAL A 94 3.21 3.92 -4.39
CA VAL A 94 3.53 4.08 -5.82
C VAL A 94 3.18 2.81 -6.61
N ILE A 95 3.58 1.63 -6.12
CA ILE A 95 3.25 0.36 -6.78
C ILE A 95 1.74 0.09 -6.76
N GLY A 96 1.09 0.35 -5.63
CA GLY A 96 -0.35 0.22 -5.49
C GLY A 96 -1.12 1.12 -6.47
N PHE A 97 -0.68 2.37 -6.62
CA PHE A 97 -1.25 3.31 -7.59
C PHE A 97 -1.01 2.87 -9.03
N ALA A 98 0.22 2.51 -9.39
CA ALA A 98 0.56 2.06 -10.74
C ALA A 98 -0.27 0.85 -11.17
N ALA A 99 -0.58 -0.05 -10.24
CA ALA A 99 -1.40 -1.23 -10.52
C ALA A 99 -2.90 -0.94 -10.61
N GLN A 100 -3.40 0.16 -10.04
CA GLN A 100 -4.79 0.61 -10.27
C GLN A 100 -5.01 1.15 -11.69
N VAL A 101 -3.93 1.53 -12.40
CA VAL A 101 -3.96 2.20 -13.71
C VAL A 101 -3.87 1.22 -14.89
N VAL A 102 -3.76 -0.10 -14.68
CA VAL A 102 -3.83 -1.07 -15.79
C VAL A 102 -5.29 -1.30 -16.22
N ALA A 103 -5.87 -0.29 -16.87
CA ALA A 103 -6.92 -0.53 -17.86
C ALA A 103 -6.30 -1.35 -19.01
N PRO A 104 -7.01 -2.35 -19.57
CA PRO A 104 -6.46 -3.17 -20.64
C PRO A 104 -6.05 -2.28 -21.83
N GLU A 105 -4.88 -2.53 -22.41
CA GLU A 105 -4.48 -1.87 -23.66
C GLU A 105 -5.61 -2.05 -24.68
N PRO A 106 -6.05 -0.98 -25.38
CA PRO A 106 -7.04 -1.12 -26.43
C PRO A 106 -6.48 -2.06 -27.49
N ILE A 107 -7.15 -3.20 -27.67
CA ILE A 107 -6.86 -4.14 -28.74
C ILE A 107 -7.03 -3.35 -30.03
N SER A 108 -5.92 -3.02 -30.69
CA SER A 108 -5.98 -2.49 -32.05
C SER A 108 -6.39 -3.64 -32.94
N THR A 109 -7.70 -3.82 -33.10
CA THR A 109 -8.27 -4.73 -34.09
C THR A 109 -7.79 -4.24 -35.44
N THR A 110 -6.73 -4.85 -35.95
CA THR A 110 -6.32 -4.66 -37.33
C THR A 110 -7.35 -5.39 -38.16
N GLU A 111 -8.45 -4.71 -38.49
CA GLU A 111 -9.34 -5.15 -39.56
C GLU A 111 -8.53 -5.10 -40.85
N LYS A 112 -7.96 -6.25 -41.22
CA LYS A 112 -7.65 -6.55 -42.61
C LYS A 112 -8.99 -6.67 -43.32
N THR A 113 -9.34 -5.64 -44.09
CA THR A 113 -10.35 -5.77 -45.13
C THR A 113 -9.63 -5.77 -46.48
N VAL A 114 -9.60 -6.98 -47.03
CA VAL A 114 -9.52 -7.45 -48.43
C VAL A 114 -9.25 -6.40 -49.50
#